data_AF-N1JIY9-F1
#
_entry.id   AF-N1JIY9-F1
#
_cell.length_a   1.000
_cell.length_b   1.000
_cell.length_c   1.000
_cell.angle_alpha   90.00
_cell.angle_beta   90.00
_cell.angle_gamma   90.00
#
_symmetry.space_group_name_H-M   'P 1'
#
loop_
_entity.id
_entity.type
_entity.pdbx_description
1 polymer ?
#
loop_
_entity_poly.entity_id
_entity_poly.type
_entity_poly.pdbx_seq_one_letter_code
_entity_poly.pdbx_strand_id
1 'polypeptide(L)'
;MKIQNMKWFIAFMFTPKFAYADFVFNCYGVEVTSAMIQRTYLLSLGGRVPNYPEITSISYLYNNEPIVIFPILGDDETSIAAELYRPFLIWSQSFLDWGVYFLGDNGYEICYKNPDYNGYTFRQIAFRNL
;
A
#
# COMPACT_ATOMS: atom_id res chain seq x y z
N MET A 1 6.77 12.99 57.46
CA MET A 1 6.76 13.87 56.28
C MET A 1 7.86 13.39 55.33
N LYS A 2 7.51 13.17 54.05
CA LYS A 2 8.35 12.78 52.88
C LYS A 2 8.94 11.35 52.86
N ILE A 3 8.07 10.38 52.56
CA ILE A 3 8.46 9.16 51.83
C ILE A 3 8.55 9.57 50.35
N GLN A 4 9.77 9.83 49.88
CA GLN A 4 10.01 10.10 48.46
C GLN A 4 10.22 8.78 47.73
N ASN A 5 9.13 8.37 47.07
CA ASN A 5 9.06 7.58 45.85
C ASN A 5 10.35 7.62 45.01
N MET A 6 11.07 6.50 44.87
CA MET A 6 11.92 6.28 43.67
C MET A 6 12.43 4.85 43.49
N LYS A 7 11.55 3.85 43.45
CA LYS A 7 11.93 2.50 42.94
C LYS A 7 10.93 1.87 41.97
N TRP A 8 9.99 2.65 41.45
CA TRP A 8 9.13 2.25 40.32
C TRP A 8 9.71 2.65 38.95
N PHE A 9 10.97 3.07 38.89
CA PHE A 9 11.62 3.52 37.66
C PHE A 9 12.30 2.41 36.83
N ILE A 10 12.00 1.14 37.11
CA ILE A 10 12.55 -0.02 36.36
C ILE A 10 11.45 -0.76 35.56
N ALA A 11 10.23 -0.20 35.48
CA ALA A 11 9.15 -0.81 34.69
C ALA A 11 9.01 -0.25 33.26
N PHE A 12 9.86 0.70 32.83
CA PHE A 12 9.72 1.38 31.53
C PHE A 12 10.96 1.28 30.65
N MET A 13 11.82 0.28 30.87
CA MET A 13 12.88 -0.02 29.91
C MET A 13 12.31 -0.86 28.77
N PHE A 14 11.72 -0.13 27.82
CA PHE A 14 11.80 -0.38 26.39
C PHE A 14 11.81 -1.86 25.99
N THR A 15 10.63 -2.47 25.86
CA THR A 15 10.46 -3.33 24.69
C THR A 15 10.47 -2.38 23.50
N PRO A 16 11.54 -2.31 22.68
CA PRO A 16 11.32 -1.85 21.32
C PRO A 16 10.30 -2.85 20.78
N LYS A 17 9.04 -2.41 20.63
CA LYS A 17 8.23 -2.99 19.57
C LYS A 17 9.09 -2.75 18.35
N PHE A 18 9.81 -3.79 17.92
CA PHE A 18 10.39 -3.82 16.60
C PHE A 18 9.27 -3.34 15.70
N ALA A 19 9.42 -2.13 15.16
CA ALA A 19 8.60 -1.66 14.07
C ALA A 19 8.99 -2.57 12.91
N TYR A 20 8.49 -3.81 12.93
CA TYR A 20 8.42 -4.63 11.76
C TYR A 20 7.68 -3.77 10.76
N ALA A 21 8.36 -3.45 9.66
CA ALA A 21 7.73 -2.81 8.53
C ALA A 21 6.61 -3.75 8.11
N ASP A 22 5.39 -3.41 8.52
CA ASP A 22 4.19 -4.19 8.29
C ASP A 22 3.75 -3.93 6.85
N PHE A 23 4.49 -4.53 5.92
CA PHE A 23 4.24 -4.42 4.50
C PHE A 23 3.08 -5.35 4.14
N VAL A 24 2.19 -4.82 3.30
CA VAL A 24 1.09 -5.58 2.70
C VAL A 24 1.58 -6.25 1.42
N PHE A 25 2.39 -5.53 0.64
CA PHE A 25 3.02 -6.04 -0.58
C PHE A 25 4.51 -5.72 -0.62
N ASN A 26 5.28 -6.54 -1.32
CA ASN A 26 6.68 -6.29 -1.65
C ASN A 26 6.86 -6.38 -3.17
N CYS A 27 7.30 -5.27 -3.77
CA CYS A 27 7.57 -5.13 -5.19
C CYS A 27 9.09 -4.99 -5.41
N TYR A 28 9.80 -6.10 -5.69
CA TYR A 28 11.26 -6.10 -5.88
C TYR A 28 12.07 -5.37 -4.80
N GLY A 29 11.73 -5.58 -3.53
CA GLY A 29 12.40 -4.93 -2.40
C GLY A 29 11.80 -3.59 -2.01
N VAL A 30 10.81 -3.07 -2.75
CA VAL A 30 9.99 -1.92 -2.31
C VAL A 30 8.84 -2.44 -1.46
N GLU A 31 8.88 -2.14 -0.17
CA GLU A 31 7.82 -2.48 0.78
C GLU A 31 6.67 -1.49 0.67
N VAL A 32 5.46 -2.00 0.44
CA VAL A 32 4.23 -1.22 0.32
C VAL A 32 3.35 -1.50 1.54
N THR A 33 3.14 -0.47 2.35
CA THR A 33 2.37 -0.55 3.60
C THR A 33 0.89 -0.25 3.39
N SER A 34 0.06 -0.57 4.39
CA SER A 34 -1.37 -0.22 4.37
C SER A 34 -1.61 1.29 4.25
N ALA A 35 -0.74 2.10 4.87
CA ALA A 35 -0.81 3.56 4.83
C ALA A 35 -0.52 4.10 3.42
N MET A 36 0.45 3.51 2.72
CA MET A 36 0.75 3.85 1.32
C MET A 36 -0.43 3.53 0.40
N ILE A 37 -1.06 2.36 0.58
CA ILE A 37 -2.25 1.97 -0.18
C ILE A 37 -3.40 2.96 0.05
N GLN A 38 -3.67 3.30 1.31
CA GLN A 38 -4.71 4.27 1.68
C GLN A 38 -4.45 5.64 1.03
N ARG A 39 -3.23 6.17 1.19
CA ARG A 39 -2.84 7.47 0.64
C ARG A 39 -2.96 7.47 -0.89
N THR A 40 -2.49 6.42 -1.54
CA THR A 40 -2.58 6.25 -3.01
C THR A 40 -4.03 6.33 -3.49
N TYR A 41 -4.93 5.60 -2.84
CA TYR A 41 -6.35 5.66 -3.16
C TYR A 41 -6.96 7.06 -2.95
N LEU A 42 -6.63 7.72 -1.84
CA LEU A 42 -7.13 9.08 -1.59
C LEU A 42 -6.61 10.09 -2.63
N LEU A 43 -5.36 9.92 -3.10
CA LEU A 43 -4.77 10.74 -4.16
C LEU A 43 -5.44 10.48 -5.51
N SER A 44 -5.84 9.25 -5.81
CA SER A 44 -6.50 8.91 -7.07
C SER A 44 -7.85 9.60 -7.22
N LEU A 45 -8.57 9.83 -6.12
CA LEU A 45 -9.82 10.59 -6.12
C LEU A 45 -9.63 12.07 -6.52
N GLY A 46 -8.41 12.60 -6.35
CA GLY A 46 -8.07 13.98 -6.66
C GLY A 46 -7.51 14.22 -8.07
N GLY A 47 -7.18 13.17 -8.82
CA GLY A 47 -6.69 13.26 -10.21
C GLY A 47 -5.41 14.10 -10.39
N ARG A 48 -4.54 14.16 -9.37
CA ARG A 48 -3.41 15.11 -9.33
C ARG A 48 -2.19 14.67 -10.15
N VAL A 49 -2.21 13.47 -10.71
CA VAL A 49 -1.08 12.89 -11.46
C VAL A 49 -1.44 12.84 -12.94
N PRO A 50 -0.63 13.42 -13.86
CA PRO A 50 -0.94 13.40 -15.28
C PRO A 50 -1.22 11.99 -15.80
N ASN A 51 -2.29 11.84 -16.58
CA ASN A 51 -2.80 10.56 -17.12
C ASN A 51 -3.35 9.57 -16.09
N TYR A 52 -3.45 9.95 -14.82
CA TYR A 52 -3.97 9.09 -13.75
C TYR A 52 -5.06 9.79 -12.90
N PRO A 53 -6.05 9.04 -12.38
CA PRO A 53 -6.26 7.61 -12.57
C PRO A 53 -6.58 7.24 -14.03
N GLU A 54 -5.99 6.14 -14.48
CA GLU A 54 -6.27 5.56 -15.78
C GLU A 54 -7.36 4.50 -15.59
N ILE A 55 -8.41 4.55 -16.43
CA ILE A 55 -9.44 3.52 -16.47
C ILE A 55 -9.30 2.79 -17.79
N THR A 56 -8.98 1.49 -17.73
CA THR A 56 -8.68 0.67 -18.89
C THR A 56 -9.06 -0.79 -18.64
N SER A 57 -8.84 -1.66 -19.61
CA SER A 57 -9.02 -3.11 -19.47
C SER A 57 -7.79 -3.83 -19.99
N ILE A 58 -7.30 -4.80 -19.21
CA ILE A 58 -6.09 -5.57 -19.53
C ILE A 58 -6.50 -7.04 -19.62
N SER A 59 -6.25 -7.66 -20.78
CA SER A 59 -6.81 -8.97 -21.15
C SER A 59 -6.52 -10.09 -20.15
N TYR A 60 -5.38 -10.03 -19.46
CA TYR A 60 -4.93 -11.02 -18.49
C TYR A 60 -5.18 -10.63 -17.02
N LEU A 61 -5.76 -9.46 -16.74
CA LEU A 61 -6.11 -9.03 -15.39
C LEU A 61 -7.62 -8.99 -15.19
N TYR A 62 -8.06 -9.49 -14.04
CA TYR A 62 -9.44 -9.40 -13.54
C TYR A 62 -10.51 -9.65 -14.61
N ASN A 63 -10.36 -10.76 -15.35
CA ASN A 63 -11.27 -11.17 -16.42
C ASN A 63 -11.51 -10.11 -17.51
N ASN A 64 -10.53 -9.24 -17.77
CA ASN A 64 -10.62 -8.14 -18.74
C ASN A 64 -11.76 -7.15 -18.44
N GLU A 65 -12.15 -7.02 -17.17
CA GLU A 65 -13.09 -5.99 -16.73
C GLU A 65 -12.43 -4.60 -16.71
N PRO A 66 -13.21 -3.51 -16.64
CA PRO A 66 -12.66 -2.17 -16.41
C PRO A 66 -11.97 -2.09 -15.04
N ILE A 67 -10.70 -1.72 -15.08
CA ILE A 67 -9.83 -1.53 -13.92
C ILE A 67 -9.37 -0.09 -13.83
N VAL A 68 -9.08 0.34 -12.61
CA VAL A 68 -8.46 1.62 -12.30
C VAL A 68 -7.01 1.35 -11.94
N ILE A 69 -6.11 2.12 -12.54
CA ILE A 69 -4.67 2.08 -12.28
C ILE A 69 -4.28 3.42 -11.66
N PHE A 70 -3.47 3.39 -10.61
CA PHE A 70 -2.86 4.60 -10.04
C PHE A 70 -1.47 4.31 -9.47
N PRO A 71 -0.45 5.14 -9.74
CA PRO A 71 0.89 4.92 -9.21
C PRO A 71 0.94 5.13 -7.69
N ILE A 72 1.67 4.28 -6.99
CA ILE A 72 2.04 4.52 -5.59
C ILE A 72 3.20 5.51 -5.59
N LEU A 73 2.98 6.66 -4.96
CA LEU A 73 3.94 7.76 -4.89
C LEU A 73 4.65 7.78 -3.53
N GLY A 74 5.93 8.16 -3.53
CA GLY A 74 6.65 8.55 -2.31
C GLY A 74 5.98 9.74 -1.60
N ASP A 75 6.38 10.01 -0.36
CA ASP A 75 5.71 11.01 0.49
C ASP A 75 5.71 12.43 -0.11
N ASP A 76 6.74 12.79 -0.88
CA ASP A 76 6.91 14.11 -1.49
C ASP A 76 6.72 14.11 -3.02
N GLU A 77 6.37 12.96 -3.62
CA GLU A 77 6.20 12.86 -5.06
C GLU A 77 4.80 13.31 -5.50
N THR A 78 4.76 14.14 -6.54
CA THR A 78 3.51 14.61 -7.18
C THR A 78 3.45 14.29 -8.68
N SER A 79 4.52 13.72 -9.23
CA SER A 79 4.63 13.26 -10.61
C SER A 79 5.31 11.91 -10.65
N ILE A 80 5.12 11.18 -11.75
CA ILE A 80 5.79 9.89 -11.96
C ILE A 80 7.21 10.20 -12.45
N ALA A 81 8.20 10.03 -11.58
CA ALA A 81 9.58 9.92 -12.04
C ALA A 81 9.70 8.62 -12.87
N ALA A 82 10.52 8.66 -13.92
CA ALA A 82 10.79 7.50 -14.78
C ALA A 82 11.67 6.47 -14.05
N GLU A 83 11.11 5.89 -12.99
CA GLU A 83 11.77 4.89 -12.17
C GLU A 83 11.37 3.49 -12.64
N LEU A 84 12.38 2.65 -12.83
CA LEU A 84 12.18 1.22 -13.02
C LEU A 84 11.52 0.66 -11.76
N TYR A 85 10.51 -0.20 -11.92
CA TYR A 85 9.82 -0.93 -10.84
C TYR A 85 8.92 -0.09 -9.91
N ARG A 86 8.38 1.04 -10.38
CA ARG A 86 7.36 1.77 -9.63
C ARG A 86 6.13 0.89 -9.34
N PRO A 87 5.69 0.79 -8.07
CA PRO A 87 4.45 0.09 -7.75
C PRO A 87 3.20 0.88 -8.18
N PHE A 88 2.18 0.17 -8.61
CA PHE A 88 0.87 0.67 -8.99
C PHE A 88 -0.19 -0.03 -8.15
N LEU A 89 -1.14 0.74 -7.62
CA LEU A 89 -2.37 0.20 -7.08
C LEU A 89 -3.33 -0.02 -8.26
N ILE A 90 -3.80 -1.25 -8.44
CA ILE A 90 -4.75 -1.62 -9.50
C ILE A 90 -5.95 -2.29 -8.87
N TRP A 91 -7.15 -1.80 -9.20
CA TRP A 91 -8.40 -2.34 -8.67
C TRP A 91 -9.53 -2.31 -9.68
N SER A 92 -10.46 -3.26 -9.60
CA SER A 92 -11.72 -3.23 -10.33
C SER A 92 -12.66 -2.20 -9.71
N GLN A 93 -13.65 -1.73 -10.47
CA GLN A 93 -14.62 -0.72 -9.96
C GLN A 93 -15.39 -1.18 -8.70
N SER A 94 -15.55 -2.50 -8.52
CA SER A 94 -16.21 -3.10 -7.36
C SER A 94 -15.30 -3.24 -6.14
N PHE A 95 -13.98 -3.05 -6.30
CA PHE A 95 -12.93 -3.33 -5.31
C PHE A 95 -12.86 -4.80 -4.84
N LEU A 96 -13.57 -5.71 -5.50
CA LEU A 96 -13.47 -7.14 -5.22
C LEU A 96 -12.12 -7.68 -5.67
N ASP A 97 -11.67 -7.22 -6.84
CA ASP A 97 -10.36 -7.53 -7.40
C ASP A 97 -9.45 -6.33 -7.25
N TRP A 98 -8.36 -6.50 -6.54
CA TRP A 98 -7.39 -5.42 -6.33
C TRP A 98 -6.03 -5.99 -5.92
N GLY A 99 -4.99 -5.20 -6.14
CA GLY A 99 -3.63 -5.58 -5.76
C GLY A 99 -2.64 -4.46 -6.05
N VAL A 100 -1.38 -4.73 -5.69
CA VAL A 100 -0.26 -3.88 -6.05
C VAL A 100 0.57 -4.60 -7.11
N TYR A 101 0.93 -3.87 -8.16
CA TYR A 101 1.59 -4.38 -9.35
C TYR A 101 2.81 -3.54 -9.67
N PHE A 102 3.76 -4.07 -10.41
CA PHE A 102 4.77 -3.26 -11.10
C PHE A 102 4.62 -3.47 -12.61
N LEU A 103 5.07 -2.51 -13.41
CA LEU A 103 5.12 -2.64 -14.85
C LEU A 103 6.47 -3.25 -15.27
N GLY A 104 6.46 -4.53 -15.65
CA GLY A 104 7.60 -5.25 -16.21
C GLY A 104 7.58 -5.28 -17.74
N ASP A 105 8.52 -6.03 -18.33
CA ASP A 105 8.67 -6.16 -19.79
C ASP A 105 7.45 -6.81 -20.46
N ASN A 106 6.72 -7.66 -19.72
CA ASN A 106 5.54 -8.38 -20.21
C ASN A 106 4.22 -7.75 -19.75
N GLY A 107 4.27 -6.55 -19.17
CA GLY A 107 3.10 -5.85 -18.64
C GLY A 107 3.05 -5.82 -17.11
N TYR A 108 1.85 -5.71 -16.55
CA TYR A 108 1.66 -5.59 -15.11
C TYR A 108 1.78 -6.95 -14.42
N GLU A 109 2.71 -7.03 -13.49
CA GLU A 109 3.00 -8.23 -12.72
C GLU A 109 2.69 -7.96 -11.25
N ILE A 110 2.01 -8.90 -10.60
CA ILE A 110 1.55 -8.73 -9.22
C ILE A 110 2.73 -8.79 -8.25
N CYS A 111 2.77 -7.85 -7.32
CA CYS A 111 3.76 -7.84 -6.25
C CYS A 111 3.49 -8.97 -5.26
N TYR A 112 4.53 -9.41 -4.54
CA TYR A 112 4.38 -10.43 -3.51
C TYR A 112 3.50 -9.90 -2.38
N LYS A 113 2.36 -10.54 -2.15
CA LYS A 113 1.47 -10.21 -1.02
C LYS A 113 1.95 -10.90 0.25
N ASN A 114 2.05 -10.16 1.33
CA ASN A 114 2.34 -10.72 2.64
C ASN A 114 1.21 -11.70 3.06
N PRO A 115 1.52 -12.97 3.39
CA PRO A 115 0.53 -13.96 3.79
C PRO A 115 -0.34 -13.56 4.98
N ASP A 116 0.15 -12.70 5.88
CA ASP A 116 -0.61 -12.20 7.02
C ASP A 116 -1.87 -11.40 6.61
N TYR A 117 -1.88 -10.90 5.37
CA TYR A 117 -2.98 -10.13 4.79
C TYR A 117 -3.86 -10.96 3.84
N ASN A 118 -3.68 -12.27 3.80
CA ASN A 118 -4.57 -13.14 3.02
C ASN A 118 -5.98 -13.13 3.60
N GLY A 119 -6.99 -13.03 2.73
CA GLY A 119 -8.40 -12.91 3.13
C GLY A 119 -8.84 -11.50 3.54
N TYR A 120 -7.92 -10.55 3.74
CA TYR A 120 -8.27 -9.16 3.99
C TYR A 120 -8.70 -8.46 2.69
N THR A 121 -9.83 -7.77 2.76
CA THR A 121 -10.36 -6.94 1.68
C THR A 121 -9.57 -5.64 1.54
N PHE A 122 -9.71 -4.98 0.38
CA PHE A 122 -9.15 -3.65 0.17
C PHE A 122 -9.53 -2.68 1.29
N ARG A 123 -10.81 -2.68 1.68
CA ARG A 123 -11.34 -1.75 2.68
C ARG A 123 -10.74 -1.99 4.07
N GLN A 124 -10.54 -3.25 4.45
CA GLN A 124 -9.91 -3.59 5.72
C GLN A 124 -8.44 -3.16 5.75
N ILE A 125 -7.73 -3.30 4.63
CA ILE A 125 -6.32 -2.87 4.53
C ILE A 125 -6.20 -1.35 4.49
N ALA A 126 -6.91 -0.69 3.57
CA ALA A 126 -6.79 0.74 3.34
C ALA A 126 -7.41 1.58 4.48
N PHE A 127 -8.45 1.10 5.16
CA PHE A 127 -9.19 1.91 6.13
C PHE A 127 -9.32 1.29 7.52
N ARG A 128 -8.81 0.07 7.75
CA ARG A 128 -8.89 -0.64 9.04
C ARG A 128 -10.31 -0.77 9.59
N ASN A 129 -11.32 -0.68 8.72
CA ASN A 129 -12.72 -0.88 9.08
C ASN A 129 -13.06 -2.37 8.93
N LEU A 130 -13.49 -2.99 10.04
CA LEU A 130 -14.07 -4.33 10.07
C LEU A 130 -15.56 -4.29 9.74
#